data_AF-A0A1Q5GDI8-F1
#
_entry.id   AF-A0A1Q5GDI8-F1
#
_cell.length_a   1.000
_cell.length_b   1.000
_cell.length_c   1.000
_cell.angle_alpha   90.00
_cell.angle_beta   90.00
_cell.angle_gamma   90.00
#
_symmetry.space_group_name_H-M   'P 1'
#
loop_
_entity.id
_entity.type
_entity.pdbx_description
1 polymer ?
#
loop_
_entity_poly.entity_id
_entity_poly.type
_entity_poly.pdbx_seq_one_letter_code
_entity_poly.pdbx_strand_id
1 'polypeptide(L)'
;MSVGEEVRDTQAPPQQSLGTAAARNLATTTKSAPQMQEITSRWLLKMLPWVQVQGGTYRVNRRLSYSVGDGRVTFVQTGDRVAVIPAELGELPALRDFGDEEVLAELARRCEQRDVAAGEVLAASGDAADRVYLLAHGKVEKIGSGLYGDETELGVLADGAYFGDQSLIDGDAVWEYTARAVTPCTLLTLSRADVFNLAERAESLRGHLAGLLSIPHQRTNHYGEAAIDLSAGHVGEAVVPHTFVDYDAAPREYELSVAQTVLKVHSRVADLYNQPMNQTEQQLRLTVEALRERQEHELINNREFGLLNNCDYGQRIQPHDGVPSPDDMDELLSRRRGSKLFLAHPKAIAAFGRECNRRGLVPESVDIGGHHVPAWRGVPIFPSNKIPVTDARTTSIICMRTGEAEQGVIGLQQTGIPDEIEPSLSVRFMGIDEQAIISYLVTAYYSAAILVPDALGVLENVEVSRWR
;
A
#
# COMPACT_ATOMS: atom_id res chain seq x y z
N MET A 1 -36.87 -25.89 -76.67
CA MET A 1 -35.97 -25.12 -75.80
C MET A 1 -36.69 -24.97 -74.47
N SER A 2 -36.47 -25.89 -73.52
CA SER A 2 -35.52 -25.74 -72.40
C SER A 2 -36.11 -24.84 -71.29
N VAL A 3 -36.25 -25.20 -70.02
CA VAL A 3 -35.78 -26.34 -69.21
C VAL A 3 -36.79 -26.50 -68.07
N GLY A 4 -37.23 -27.71 -67.76
CA GLY A 4 -37.96 -28.01 -66.52
C GLY A 4 -36.96 -28.18 -65.37
N GLU A 5 -37.17 -27.44 -64.29
CA GLU A 5 -36.37 -27.54 -63.07
C GLU A 5 -37.07 -28.52 -62.12
N GLU A 6 -36.62 -29.77 -62.12
CA GLU A 6 -37.02 -30.79 -61.15
C GLU A 6 -36.47 -30.42 -59.77
N VAL A 7 -37.35 -30.00 -58.87
CA VAL A 7 -37.06 -29.97 -57.43
C VAL A 7 -37.01 -31.43 -56.96
N ARG A 8 -35.80 -32.00 -56.91
CA ARG A 8 -35.54 -33.28 -56.24
C ARG A 8 -35.76 -33.11 -54.75
N ASP A 9 -36.96 -33.48 -54.30
CA ASP A 9 -37.27 -33.70 -52.90
C ASP A 9 -36.39 -34.86 -52.40
N THR A 10 -35.26 -34.52 -51.77
CA THR A 10 -34.38 -35.49 -51.14
C THR A 10 -35.06 -35.95 -49.85
N GLN A 11 -35.98 -36.91 -49.97
CA GLN A 11 -36.55 -37.61 -48.83
C GLN A 11 -35.40 -38.23 -48.03
N ALA A 12 -35.10 -37.65 -46.87
CA ALA A 12 -34.20 -38.23 -45.90
C ALA A 12 -34.68 -39.65 -45.57
N PRO A 13 -33.78 -40.65 -45.49
CA PRO A 13 -34.17 -42.02 -45.22
C PRO A 13 -34.98 -42.09 -43.91
N PRO A 14 -36.04 -42.94 -43.83
CA PRO A 14 -36.88 -43.03 -42.65
C PRO A 14 -36.02 -43.36 -41.42
N GLN A 15 -36.10 -42.52 -40.38
CA GLN A 15 -35.33 -42.71 -39.14
C GLN A 15 -35.61 -44.12 -38.56
N GLN A 16 -34.59 -44.98 -38.59
CA GLN A 16 -34.69 -46.38 -38.13
C GLN A 16 -34.49 -46.54 -36.61
N SER A 17 -34.24 -45.45 -35.88
CA SER A 17 -34.03 -45.44 -34.43
C SER A 17 -34.45 -44.11 -33.81
N LEU A 18 -34.68 -44.12 -32.50
CA LEU A 18 -34.96 -42.90 -31.73
C LEU A 18 -33.78 -41.93 -31.87
N GLY A 19 -34.03 -40.73 -32.39
CA GLY A 19 -33.00 -39.69 -32.49
C GLY A 19 -32.43 -39.32 -31.12
N THR A 20 -31.14 -39.00 -31.07
CA THR A 20 -30.42 -38.64 -29.83
C THR A 20 -31.06 -37.47 -29.09
N ALA A 21 -31.69 -36.52 -29.80
CA ALA A 21 -32.44 -35.42 -29.21
C ALA A 21 -33.70 -35.88 -28.45
N ALA A 22 -34.44 -36.85 -28.99
CA ALA A 22 -35.61 -37.42 -28.33
C ALA A 22 -35.21 -38.32 -27.15
N ALA A 23 -34.12 -39.09 -27.29
CA ALA A 23 -33.53 -39.84 -26.19
C ALA A 23 -33.05 -38.94 -25.04
N ARG A 24 -32.52 -37.74 -25.35
CA ARG A 24 -32.06 -36.75 -24.35
C ARG A 24 -33.19 -36.20 -23.47
N ASN A 25 -34.43 -36.17 -23.95
CA ASN A 25 -35.58 -35.75 -23.14
C ASN A 25 -35.88 -36.72 -21.98
N LEU A 26 -35.51 -38.00 -22.14
CA LEU A 26 -35.71 -39.05 -21.14
C LEU A 26 -34.41 -39.41 -20.39
N ALA A 27 -33.24 -39.01 -20.91
CA ALA A 27 -31.96 -39.28 -20.29
C ALA A 27 -31.63 -38.29 -19.16
N THR A 28 -31.17 -38.80 -18.03
CA THR A 28 -30.67 -37.95 -16.92
C THR A 28 -29.36 -37.30 -17.35
N THR A 29 -29.33 -35.97 -17.42
CA THR A 29 -28.09 -35.23 -17.67
C THR A 29 -27.33 -35.04 -16.36
N THR A 30 -26.10 -35.54 -16.28
CA THR A 30 -25.19 -35.22 -15.17
C THR A 30 -24.81 -33.75 -15.26
N LYS A 31 -25.07 -32.97 -14.21
CA LYS A 31 -24.78 -31.54 -14.14
C LYS A 31 -23.60 -31.31 -13.21
N SER A 32 -22.63 -30.51 -13.63
CA SER A 32 -21.61 -30.00 -12.71
C SER A 32 -22.22 -28.97 -11.77
N ALA A 33 -21.55 -28.73 -10.63
CA ALA A 33 -21.86 -27.56 -9.83
C ALA A 33 -21.64 -26.27 -10.63
N PRO A 34 -22.39 -25.19 -10.32
CA PRO A 34 -22.12 -23.87 -10.88
C PRO A 34 -20.64 -23.48 -10.72
N GLN A 35 -20.04 -22.95 -11.78
CA GLN A 35 -18.65 -22.51 -11.84
C GLN A 35 -18.60 -20.99 -11.98
N MET A 36 -17.60 -20.34 -11.39
CA MET A 36 -17.41 -18.88 -11.44
C MET A 36 -15.95 -18.56 -11.82
N GLN A 37 -15.77 -17.70 -12.82
CA GLN A 37 -14.44 -17.34 -13.33
C GLN A 37 -13.63 -16.48 -12.36
N GLU A 38 -14.30 -15.74 -11.47
CA GLU A 38 -13.66 -14.82 -10.53
C GLU A 38 -12.93 -15.52 -9.38
N ILE A 39 -13.16 -16.83 -9.17
CA ILE A 39 -12.54 -17.59 -8.08
C ILE A 39 -11.05 -17.74 -8.34
N THR A 40 -10.24 -17.24 -7.40
CA THR A 40 -8.79 -17.33 -7.43
C THR A 40 -8.24 -18.26 -6.35
N SER A 41 -6.94 -18.51 -6.36
CA SER A 41 -6.28 -19.32 -5.33
C SER A 41 -6.32 -18.70 -3.93
N ARG A 42 -6.54 -17.37 -3.82
CA ARG A 42 -6.60 -16.58 -2.58
C ARG A 42 -5.45 -16.87 -1.62
N TRP A 43 -4.22 -16.80 -2.13
CA TRP A 43 -3.04 -17.16 -1.38
C TRP A 43 -2.84 -16.29 -0.13
N LEU A 44 -3.21 -15.01 -0.18
CA LEU A 44 -3.08 -14.14 0.98
C LEU A 44 -3.94 -14.63 2.14
N LEU A 45 -5.22 -14.93 1.89
CA LEU A 45 -6.14 -15.43 2.92
C LEU A 45 -5.68 -16.75 3.54
N LYS A 46 -5.06 -17.62 2.73
CA LYS A 46 -4.55 -18.93 3.18
C LYS A 46 -3.27 -18.84 3.98
N MET A 47 -2.36 -17.92 3.63
CA MET A 47 -1.02 -17.84 4.21
C MET A 47 -0.95 -16.86 5.39
N LEU A 48 -1.91 -15.94 5.52
CA LEU A 48 -1.94 -14.96 6.60
C LEU A 48 -2.38 -15.62 7.92
N PRO A 49 -1.60 -15.47 9.02
CA PRO A 49 -2.04 -15.90 10.35
C PRO A 49 -3.15 -15.00 10.87
N TRP A 50 -4.22 -15.59 11.37
CA TRP A 50 -5.41 -14.86 11.83
C TRP A 50 -5.48 -14.78 13.36
N VAL A 51 -5.64 -13.57 13.89
CA VAL A 51 -5.79 -13.27 15.31
C VAL A 51 -7.25 -12.92 15.62
N GLN A 52 -7.74 -13.43 16.76
CA GLN A 52 -9.11 -13.20 17.21
C GLN A 52 -9.25 -11.85 17.91
N VAL A 53 -10.25 -11.07 17.50
CA VAL A 53 -10.54 -9.75 18.06
C VAL A 53 -11.92 -9.76 18.73
N GLN A 54 -11.95 -9.96 20.05
CA GLN A 54 -13.22 -10.07 20.78
C GLN A 54 -13.97 -8.74 20.93
N GLY A 55 -13.25 -7.61 20.91
CA GLY A 55 -13.81 -6.26 21.08
C GLY A 55 -14.06 -5.48 19.78
N GLY A 56 -13.93 -6.11 18.61
CA GLY A 56 -14.02 -5.44 17.31
C GLY A 56 -12.82 -4.54 16.94
N THR A 57 -11.96 -4.20 17.91
CA THR A 57 -10.77 -3.35 17.71
C THR A 57 -9.50 -4.04 18.19
N TYR A 58 -8.43 -3.93 17.42
CA TYR A 58 -7.09 -4.44 17.74
C TYR A 58 -6.08 -3.28 17.81
N ARG A 59 -5.47 -3.06 18.97
CA ARG A 59 -4.51 -1.98 19.18
C ARG A 59 -3.07 -2.47 19.03
N VAL A 60 -2.28 -1.80 18.18
CA VAL A 60 -0.85 -2.09 18.03
C VAL A 60 -0.05 -1.12 18.87
N ASN A 61 0.61 -1.63 19.91
CA ASN A 61 1.52 -0.84 20.74
C ASN A 61 2.94 -0.97 20.18
N ARG A 62 3.53 0.16 19.78
CA ARG A 62 4.91 0.21 19.27
C ARG A 62 5.80 1.03 20.19
N ARG A 63 7.09 0.75 20.09
CA ARG A 63 8.13 1.61 20.65
C ARG A 63 8.33 2.80 19.71
N LEU A 64 8.54 3.98 20.26
CA LEU A 64 8.97 5.15 19.51
C LEU A 64 10.47 5.00 19.14
N SER A 65 10.80 4.95 17.85
CA SER A 65 12.19 4.92 17.38
C SER A 65 12.38 5.93 16.25
N TYR A 66 13.01 7.05 16.55
CA TYR A 66 13.47 8.06 15.58
C TYR A 66 14.91 8.46 15.94
N SER A 67 15.64 9.00 14.97
CA SER A 67 17.04 9.41 15.15
C SER A 67 17.14 10.90 14.82
N VAL A 68 17.19 11.74 15.84
CA VAL A 68 17.43 13.18 15.65
C VAL A 68 18.91 13.41 15.32
N GLY A 69 19.17 14.25 14.33
CA GLY A 69 20.48 14.78 13.95
C GLY A 69 21.08 14.17 12.67
N ASP A 70 20.31 13.43 11.87
CA ASP A 70 20.79 12.83 10.61
C ASP A 70 20.47 13.66 9.35
N GLY A 71 19.80 14.81 9.51
CA GLY A 71 19.41 15.71 8.43
C GLY A 71 18.17 15.26 7.65
N ARG A 72 17.42 14.27 8.15
CA ARG A 72 16.18 13.77 7.52
C ARG A 72 15.03 13.79 8.50
N VAL A 73 13.86 14.14 7.99
CA VAL A 73 12.64 14.20 8.79
C VAL A 73 11.95 12.85 8.77
N THR A 74 11.66 12.30 9.95
CA THR A 74 10.87 11.07 10.11
C THR A 74 9.38 11.37 10.29
N PHE A 75 8.53 10.51 9.73
CA PHE A 75 7.07 10.66 9.74
C PHE A 75 6.40 9.44 10.39
N VAL A 76 5.23 9.67 11.00
CA VAL A 76 4.31 8.63 11.44
C VAL A 76 3.16 8.53 10.45
N GLN A 77 2.92 7.32 9.96
CA GLN A 77 1.82 7.01 9.05
C GLN A 77 0.70 6.25 9.78
N THR A 78 -0.50 6.82 9.78
CA THR A 78 -1.72 6.20 10.31
C THR A 78 -2.77 6.14 9.20
N GLY A 79 -2.83 5.02 8.48
CA GLY A 79 -3.72 4.88 7.33
C GLY A 79 -3.22 5.70 6.15
N ASP A 80 -4.08 6.59 5.65
CA ASP A 80 -3.76 7.58 4.63
C ASP A 80 -3.20 8.89 5.19
N ARG A 81 -3.23 9.07 6.52
CA ARG A 81 -2.73 10.28 7.18
C ARG A 81 -1.24 10.15 7.52
N VAL A 82 -0.50 11.18 7.17
CA VAL A 82 0.92 11.33 7.51
C VAL A 82 1.07 12.52 8.45
N ALA A 83 1.86 12.34 9.50
CA ALA A 83 2.26 13.42 10.40
C ALA A 83 3.77 13.37 10.63
N VAL A 84 4.41 14.53 10.76
CA VAL A 84 5.81 14.62 11.18
C VAL A 84 5.91 14.37 12.69
N ILE A 85 6.95 13.66 13.12
CA ILE A 85 7.23 13.51 14.56
C ILE A 85 7.67 14.90 15.09
N PRO A 86 7.07 15.42 16.17
CA PRO A 86 7.38 16.77 16.66
C PRO A 86 8.87 17.06 16.84
N ALA A 87 9.63 16.11 17.40
CA ALA A 87 11.07 16.25 17.61
C ALA A 87 11.88 16.37 16.29
N GLU A 88 11.40 15.77 15.19
CA GLU A 88 12.07 15.76 13.89
C GLU A 88 11.93 17.08 13.13
N LEU A 89 11.03 17.98 13.57
CA LEU A 89 11.00 19.34 13.06
C LEU A 89 12.30 20.10 13.37
N GLY A 90 13.07 19.66 14.38
CA GLY A 90 14.40 20.18 14.69
C GLY A 90 15.46 19.92 13.61
N GLU A 91 15.18 19.07 12.62
CA GLU A 91 16.07 18.88 11.45
C GLU A 91 16.06 20.10 10.51
N LEU A 92 14.99 20.90 10.55
CA LEU A 92 14.88 22.12 9.77
C LEU A 92 15.86 23.16 10.33
N PRO A 93 16.65 23.85 9.48
CA PRO A 93 17.60 24.87 9.94
C PRO A 93 16.96 25.98 10.77
N ALA A 94 15.68 26.31 10.48
CA ALA A 94 14.91 27.32 11.19
C ALA A 94 14.43 26.91 12.60
N LEU A 95 14.48 25.62 12.93
CA LEU A 95 14.02 25.04 14.20
C LEU A 95 15.11 24.20 14.88
N ARG A 96 16.34 24.22 14.34
CA ARG A 96 17.46 23.48 14.89
C ARG A 96 17.78 23.97 16.29
N ASP A 97 18.01 23.05 17.21
CA ASP A 97 18.27 23.32 18.64
C ASP A 97 17.06 23.95 19.39
N PHE A 98 15.86 23.92 18.81
CA PHE A 98 14.64 24.32 19.49
C PHE A 98 14.11 23.17 20.37
N GLY A 99 14.11 23.36 21.69
CA GLY A 99 13.82 22.30 22.67
C GLY A 99 12.42 22.32 23.30
N ASP A 100 11.50 23.16 22.84
CA ASP A 100 10.14 23.24 23.40
C ASP A 100 9.20 22.23 22.69
N GLU A 101 9.07 21.04 23.28
CA GLU A 101 8.31 19.92 22.71
C GLU A 101 6.82 20.22 22.51
N GLU A 102 6.20 21.02 23.40
CA GLU A 102 4.77 21.36 23.27
C GLU A 102 4.52 22.23 22.04
N VAL A 103 5.42 23.18 21.79
CA VAL A 103 5.36 24.06 20.62
C VAL A 103 5.68 23.28 19.34
N LEU A 104 6.68 22.39 19.37
CA LEU A 104 6.97 21.49 18.25
C LEU A 104 5.77 20.60 17.92
N ALA A 105 5.05 20.10 18.93
CA ALA A 105 3.85 19.29 18.72
C ALA A 105 2.69 20.09 18.11
N GLU A 106 2.58 21.38 18.44
CA GLU A 106 1.61 22.28 17.80
C GLU A 106 2.01 22.63 16.36
N LEU A 107 3.30 22.84 16.06
CA LEU A 107 3.79 23.02 14.68
C LEU A 107 3.54 21.77 13.84
N ALA A 108 3.84 20.59 14.36
CA ALA A 108 3.60 19.32 13.68
C ALA A 108 2.12 19.12 13.33
N ARG A 109 1.20 19.58 14.20
CA ARG A 109 -0.25 19.56 13.95
C ARG A 109 -0.72 20.55 12.88
N ARG A 110 0.06 21.60 12.60
CA ARG A 110 -0.23 22.59 11.54
C ARG A 110 0.36 22.19 10.18
N CYS A 111 1.17 21.15 10.13
CA CYS A 111 1.63 20.58 8.87
C CYS A 111 0.45 19.98 8.11
N GLU A 112 0.16 20.52 6.92
CA GLU A 112 -0.92 20.04 6.07
C GLU A 112 -0.40 18.98 5.09
N GLN A 113 -1.06 17.82 5.02
CA GLN A 113 -0.73 16.80 4.04
C GLN A 113 -1.22 17.19 2.64
N ARG A 114 -0.35 16.98 1.64
CA ARG A 114 -0.64 17.16 0.22
C ARG A 114 -0.12 15.95 -0.56
N ASP A 115 -0.98 15.32 -1.34
CA ASP A 115 -0.60 14.28 -2.30
C ASP A 115 -0.51 14.87 -3.70
N VAL A 116 0.56 14.57 -4.42
CA VAL A 116 0.82 15.07 -5.78
C VAL A 116 1.09 13.94 -6.75
N ALA A 117 0.69 14.14 -8.01
CA ALA A 117 0.93 13.17 -9.07
C ALA A 117 2.33 13.34 -9.68
N ALA A 118 2.84 12.27 -10.31
CA ALA A 118 4.07 12.36 -11.11
C ALA A 118 3.92 13.40 -12.22
N GLY A 119 4.94 14.25 -12.38
CA GLY A 119 5.00 15.36 -13.31
C GLY A 119 4.46 16.69 -12.78
N GLU A 120 3.81 16.71 -11.61
CA GLU A 120 3.29 17.95 -11.00
C GLU A 120 4.45 18.85 -10.51
N VAL A 121 4.33 20.15 -10.78
CA VAL A 121 5.30 21.16 -10.30
C VAL A 121 4.86 21.64 -8.92
N LEU A 122 5.71 21.40 -7.92
CA LEU A 122 5.49 21.76 -6.52
C LEU A 122 5.81 23.24 -6.24
N ALA A 123 6.83 23.73 -6.94
CA ALA A 123 7.28 25.12 -6.89
C ALA A 123 8.01 25.45 -8.20
N ALA A 124 7.75 26.63 -8.77
CA ALA A 124 8.46 27.09 -9.96
C ALA A 124 9.54 28.09 -9.59
N SER A 125 10.66 28.05 -10.33
CA SER A 125 11.74 29.03 -10.13
C SER A 125 11.22 30.46 -10.32
N GLY A 126 11.58 31.34 -9.39
CA GLY A 126 11.20 32.75 -9.37
C GLY A 126 9.89 33.07 -8.65
N ASP A 127 9.10 32.06 -8.29
CA ASP A 127 7.91 32.26 -7.46
C ASP A 127 8.30 32.61 -6.01
N ALA A 128 7.45 33.35 -5.32
CA ALA A 128 7.62 33.62 -3.90
C ALA A 128 7.55 32.32 -3.09
N ALA A 129 8.54 32.11 -2.21
CA ALA A 129 8.60 30.96 -1.31
C ALA A 129 8.02 31.37 0.04
N ASP A 130 6.86 30.79 0.40
CA ASP A 130 6.13 31.09 1.63
C ASP A 130 5.90 29.85 2.52
N ARG A 131 6.45 28.70 2.14
CA ARG A 131 6.23 27.40 2.79
C ARG A 131 7.43 26.47 2.62
N VAL A 132 7.61 25.62 3.61
CA VAL A 132 8.51 24.46 3.53
C VAL A 132 7.71 23.21 3.16
N TYR A 133 8.31 22.37 2.32
CA TYR A 133 7.81 21.05 1.98
C TYR A 133 8.67 19.98 2.66
N LEU A 134 8.02 19.08 3.40
CA LEU A 134 8.62 17.90 4.01
C LEU A 134 8.20 16.69 3.19
N LEU A 135 9.14 16.02 2.54
CA LEU A 135 8.87 14.90 1.65
C LEU A 135 8.74 13.60 2.46
N ALA A 136 7.52 13.20 2.77
CA ALA A 136 7.26 11.96 3.47
C ALA A 136 7.49 10.74 2.57
N HIS A 137 7.11 10.84 1.31
CA HIS A 137 7.30 9.77 0.33
C HIS A 137 7.35 10.28 -1.10
N GLY A 138 8.21 9.67 -1.91
CA GLY A 138 8.31 9.89 -3.34
C GLY A 138 9.65 10.51 -3.74
N LYS A 139 9.76 10.87 -5.02
CA LYS A 139 10.95 11.50 -5.59
C LYS A 139 10.60 12.84 -6.21
N VAL A 140 11.35 13.87 -5.86
CA VAL A 140 11.22 15.22 -6.41
C VAL A 140 12.55 15.62 -7.03
N GLU A 141 12.54 15.97 -8.31
CA GLU A 141 13.72 16.52 -8.97
C GLU A 141 13.76 18.05 -8.82
N LYS A 142 14.97 18.59 -8.66
CA LYS A 142 15.26 20.01 -8.69
C LYS A 142 15.78 20.36 -10.08
N ILE A 143 15.11 21.28 -10.75
CA ILE A 143 15.42 21.71 -12.11
C ILE A 143 15.89 23.17 -12.06
N GLY A 144 17.12 23.41 -12.48
CA GLY A 144 17.70 24.74 -12.62
C GLY A 144 17.82 25.16 -14.08
N SER A 145 18.15 26.43 -14.29
CA SER A 145 18.52 26.94 -15.60
C SER A 145 20.03 26.73 -15.86
N GLY A 146 20.35 26.00 -16.93
CA GLY A 146 21.72 25.81 -17.40
C GLY A 146 22.29 27.07 -18.06
N LEU A 147 23.60 27.08 -18.31
CA LEU A 147 24.36 28.21 -18.90
C LEU A 147 23.83 28.71 -20.26
N TYR A 148 23.02 27.91 -20.96
CA TYR A 148 22.44 28.23 -22.27
C TYR A 148 20.90 28.27 -22.25
N GLY A 149 20.27 28.25 -21.07
CA GLY A 149 18.81 28.28 -20.91
C GLY A 149 18.13 26.90 -20.97
N ASP A 150 18.89 25.81 -21.09
CA ASP A 150 18.36 24.45 -21.02
C ASP A 150 18.05 24.05 -19.56
N GLU A 151 17.00 23.26 -19.35
CA GLU A 151 16.69 22.67 -18.05
C GLU A 151 17.81 21.71 -17.63
N THR A 152 18.43 21.98 -16.48
CA THR A 152 19.49 21.13 -15.90
C THR A 152 19.00 20.54 -14.59
N GLU A 153 19.10 19.22 -14.44
CA GLU A 153 18.82 18.53 -13.19
C GLU A 153 19.90 18.88 -12.15
N LEU A 154 19.51 19.61 -11.09
CA LEU A 154 20.37 20.01 -9.98
C LEU A 154 20.50 18.92 -8.92
N GLY A 155 19.55 17.98 -8.87
CA GLY A 155 19.56 16.83 -7.96
C GLY A 155 18.16 16.30 -7.66
N VAL A 156 18.10 15.14 -7.01
CA VAL A 156 16.84 14.47 -6.62
C VAL A 156 16.72 14.43 -5.10
N LEU A 157 15.56 14.84 -4.60
CA LEU A 157 15.12 14.64 -3.23
C LEU A 157 14.29 13.36 -3.14
N ALA A 158 14.49 12.62 -2.06
CA ALA A 158 13.77 11.38 -1.75
C ALA A 158 13.22 11.44 -0.32
N ASP A 159 12.53 10.39 0.10
CA ASP A 159 11.91 10.22 1.41
C ASP A 159 12.79 10.74 2.57
N GLY A 160 12.18 11.56 3.44
CA GLY A 160 12.82 12.22 4.57
C GLY A 160 13.50 13.55 4.25
N ALA A 161 13.64 13.91 2.97
CA ALA A 161 14.17 15.22 2.60
C ALA A 161 13.15 16.35 2.81
N TYR A 162 13.65 17.58 2.93
CA TYR A 162 12.83 18.79 2.94
C TYR A 162 13.39 19.84 1.99
N PHE A 163 12.57 20.83 1.62
CA PHE A 163 13.01 21.97 0.82
C PHE A 163 12.14 23.20 1.01
N GLY A 164 12.72 24.38 0.77
CA GLY A 164 12.06 25.67 1.01
C GLY A 164 12.13 26.11 2.47
N ASP A 165 13.01 25.53 3.28
CA ASP A 165 13.23 25.88 4.68
C ASP A 165 13.61 27.36 4.87
N GLN A 166 14.33 27.94 3.91
CA GLN A 166 14.66 29.37 3.90
C GLN A 166 13.42 30.27 3.94
N SER A 167 12.28 29.82 3.40
CA SER A 167 11.02 30.58 3.42
C SER A 167 10.45 30.80 4.82
N LEU A 168 10.86 30.00 5.82
CA LEU A 168 10.41 30.16 7.20
C LEU A 168 11.08 31.36 7.89
N ILE A 169 12.26 31.77 7.42
CA ILE A 169 13.07 32.84 8.02
C ILE A 169 13.03 34.09 7.14
N ASP A 170 13.27 33.94 5.84
CA ASP A 170 13.36 35.07 4.91
C ASP A 170 11.97 35.47 4.37
N GLY A 171 11.62 36.73 4.63
CA GLY A 171 10.40 37.41 4.20
C GLY A 171 10.20 37.42 2.68
N ASP A 172 11.30 37.55 1.96
CA ASP A 172 11.37 37.81 0.52
C ASP A 172 11.97 36.61 -0.25
N ALA A 173 12.01 35.43 0.38
CA ALA A 173 12.51 34.21 -0.23
C ALA A 173 11.80 33.92 -1.56
N VAL A 174 12.57 33.53 -2.57
CA VAL A 174 12.07 33.07 -3.87
C VAL A 174 12.61 31.68 -4.15
N TRP A 175 11.87 30.90 -4.92
CA TRP A 175 12.31 29.59 -5.36
C TRP A 175 13.48 29.71 -6.35
N GLU A 176 14.67 29.26 -5.96
CA GLU A 176 15.87 29.32 -6.81
C GLU A 176 15.86 28.27 -7.95
N TYR A 177 14.98 27.28 -7.85
CA TYR A 177 14.84 26.18 -8.81
C TYR A 177 13.37 25.74 -8.90
N THR A 178 13.04 25.03 -9.97
CA THR A 178 11.74 24.38 -10.12
C THR A 178 11.78 22.99 -9.47
N ALA A 179 10.86 22.70 -8.56
CA ALA A 179 10.70 21.39 -7.93
C ALA A 179 9.58 20.63 -8.64
N ARG A 180 9.88 19.48 -9.25
CA ARG A 180 8.90 18.65 -9.96
C ARG A 180 8.86 17.24 -9.41
N ALA A 181 7.66 16.70 -9.22
CA ALA A 181 7.49 15.32 -8.76
C ALA A 181 7.86 14.35 -9.89
N VAL A 182 8.78 13.43 -9.65
CA VAL A 182 9.18 12.36 -10.60
C VAL A 182 8.26 11.14 -10.43
N THR A 183 7.89 10.83 -9.18
CA THR A 183 6.91 9.81 -8.82
C THR A 183 5.69 10.48 -8.18
N PRO A 184 4.56 9.78 -7.98
CA PRO A 184 3.57 10.25 -7.00
C PRO A 184 4.26 10.51 -5.66
N CYS A 185 3.96 11.63 -5.02
CA CYS A 185 4.59 12.01 -3.75
C CYS A 185 3.53 12.37 -2.69
N THR A 186 3.82 12.05 -1.44
CA THR A 186 3.09 12.53 -0.26
C THR A 186 4.02 13.45 0.51
N LEU A 187 3.57 14.68 0.73
CA LEU A 187 4.34 15.75 1.37
C LEU A 187 3.52 16.41 2.47
N LEU A 188 4.22 16.94 3.47
CA LEU A 188 3.65 17.87 4.44
C LEU A 188 4.10 19.29 4.15
N THR A 189 3.17 20.24 4.19
CA THR A 189 3.47 21.66 4.03
C THR A 189 3.30 22.40 5.34
N LEU A 190 4.29 23.21 5.69
CA LEU A 190 4.20 24.16 6.80
C LEU A 190 4.40 25.57 6.24
N SER A 191 3.38 26.42 6.35
CA SER A 191 3.46 27.79 5.85
C SER A 191 4.19 28.69 6.84
N ARG A 192 4.87 29.72 6.32
CA ARG A 192 5.45 30.78 7.15
C ARG A 192 4.38 31.43 8.02
N ALA A 193 3.17 31.65 7.48
CA ALA A 193 2.08 32.24 8.24
C ALA A 193 1.72 31.41 9.49
N ASP A 194 1.71 30.08 9.38
CA ASP A 194 1.40 29.19 10.51
C ASP A 194 2.46 29.23 11.61
N VAL A 195 3.73 29.31 11.22
CA VAL A 195 4.87 29.46 12.15
C VAL A 195 4.79 30.80 12.87
N PHE A 196 4.60 31.90 12.14
CA PHE A 196 4.52 33.23 12.73
C PHE A 196 3.28 33.40 13.62
N ASN A 197 2.12 32.87 13.20
CA ASN A 197 0.90 32.85 14.01
C ASN A 197 1.10 32.10 15.34
N LEU A 198 1.94 31.05 15.35
CA LEU A 198 2.28 30.36 16.60
C LEU A 198 3.30 31.16 17.43
N ALA A 199 4.30 31.76 16.79
CA ALA A 199 5.30 32.61 17.46
C ALA A 199 4.66 33.85 18.13
N GLU A 200 3.55 34.37 17.61
CA GLU A 200 2.79 35.42 18.30
C GLU A 200 2.25 34.96 19.67
N ARG A 201 1.97 33.66 19.84
CA ARG A 201 1.40 33.09 21.06
C ARG A 201 2.42 32.41 21.96
N ALA A 202 3.52 31.90 21.38
CA ALA A 202 4.59 31.19 22.09
C ALA A 202 5.87 32.03 22.10
N GLU A 203 6.24 32.55 23.28
CA GLU A 203 7.44 33.37 23.46
C GLU A 203 8.73 32.60 23.12
N SER A 204 8.77 31.30 23.44
CA SER A 204 9.90 30.41 23.15
C SER A 204 10.23 30.39 21.65
N LEU A 205 9.23 30.16 20.80
CA LEU A 205 9.39 30.14 19.35
C LEU A 205 9.78 31.51 18.79
N ARG A 206 9.16 32.59 19.30
CA ARG A 206 9.45 33.95 18.86
C ARG A 206 10.90 34.34 19.14
N GLY A 207 11.37 34.05 20.36
CA GLY A 207 12.75 34.30 20.76
C GLY A 207 13.75 33.51 19.91
N HIS A 208 13.43 32.25 19.60
CA HIS A 208 14.26 31.40 18.76
C HIS A 208 14.40 31.95 17.33
N LEU A 209 13.29 32.26 16.66
CA LEU A 209 13.30 32.81 15.30
C LEU A 209 13.96 34.19 15.23
N ALA A 210 13.72 35.05 16.22
CA ALA A 210 14.41 36.34 16.33
C ALA A 210 15.92 36.18 16.53
N GLY A 211 16.34 35.16 17.28
CA GLY A 211 17.74 34.79 17.46
C GLY A 211 18.41 34.44 16.13
N LEU A 212 17.76 33.61 15.30
CA LEU A 212 18.28 33.24 13.98
C LEU A 212 18.40 34.44 13.03
N LEU A 213 17.42 35.35 13.04
CA LEU A 213 17.46 36.59 12.25
C LEU A 213 18.54 37.58 12.71
N SER A 214 18.97 37.49 13.97
CA SER A 214 20.01 38.36 14.54
C SER A 214 21.43 37.91 14.21
N ILE A 215 21.61 36.68 13.70
CA ILE A 215 22.89 36.18 13.20
C ILE A 215 23.06 36.77 11.78
N PRO A 216 24.03 37.68 11.54
CA PRO A 216 24.24 38.25 10.23
C PRO A 216 24.56 37.13 9.23
N HIS A 217 23.88 37.15 8.06
CA HIS A 217 24.12 36.26 6.93
C HIS A 217 25.61 36.18 6.60
N GLN A 218 26.32 35.21 7.18
CA GLN A 218 27.65 34.85 6.72
C GLN A 218 27.44 34.14 5.39
N ARG A 219 27.64 34.89 4.31
CA ARG A 219 27.81 34.34 2.97
C ARG A 219 28.94 33.31 3.02
N THR A 220 28.59 32.03 3.06
CA THR A 220 29.51 30.96 2.71
C THR A 220 29.84 31.08 1.23
N ASN A 221 31.13 30.97 0.90
CA ASN A 221 31.63 31.03 -0.47
C ASN A 221 31.13 29.77 -1.24
N HIS A 222 31.28 29.75 -2.57
CA HIS A 222 30.89 28.64 -3.47
C HIS A 222 31.59 27.26 -3.17
N TYR A 223 32.40 27.17 -2.11
CA TYR A 223 33.01 25.94 -1.57
C TYR A 223 32.82 25.75 -0.05
N GLY A 224 31.97 26.54 0.62
CA GLY A 224 31.44 26.22 1.95
C GLY A 224 32.40 26.21 3.16
N GLU A 225 33.60 26.77 3.07
CA GLU A 225 34.51 26.82 4.23
C GLU A 225 34.26 28.04 5.13
N ALA A 226 33.91 27.77 6.40
CA ALA A 226 34.14 28.68 7.53
C ALA A 226 35.36 28.17 8.32
N ALA A 227 36.17 29.11 8.85
CA ALA A 227 37.42 28.82 9.54
C ALA A 227 37.23 27.80 10.67
N ILE A 228 37.98 26.71 10.56
CA ILE A 228 38.08 25.66 11.57
C ILE A 228 38.82 26.22 12.79
N ASP A 229 38.13 26.37 13.92
CA ASP A 229 38.81 26.32 15.22
C ASP A 229 38.78 24.86 15.70
N LEU A 230 39.89 24.17 15.40
CA LEU A 230 40.14 22.79 15.76
C LEU A 230 40.46 22.74 17.26
N SER A 231 39.45 22.48 18.09
CA SER A 231 39.66 21.98 19.45
C SER A 231 39.43 20.48 19.49
N ALA A 232 40.44 19.74 19.03
CA ALA A 232 40.55 18.31 19.30
C ALA A 232 41.01 18.12 20.75
N GLY A 233 40.09 17.73 21.62
CA GLY A 233 40.42 17.39 23.00
C GLY A 233 39.19 17.03 23.85
N HIS A 234 38.60 15.86 23.61
CA HIS A 234 37.74 15.25 24.62
C HIS A 234 38.56 14.24 25.45
N VAL A 235 38.84 14.64 26.70
CA VAL A 235 39.12 13.74 27.82
C VAL A 235 37.91 13.84 28.75
N GLY A 236 37.09 12.79 28.83
CA GLY A 236 35.94 12.73 29.72
C GLY A 236 35.12 11.45 29.53
N GLU A 237 34.65 10.87 30.65
CA GLU A 237 33.77 9.70 30.66
C GLU A 237 32.45 10.03 29.96
N ALA A 238 32.11 9.27 28.92
CA ALA A 238 30.84 9.42 28.21
C ALA A 238 29.68 9.21 29.19
N VAL A 239 28.78 10.19 29.27
CA VAL A 239 27.48 10.01 29.93
C VAL A 239 26.77 8.90 29.17
N VAL A 240 26.68 7.72 29.77
CA VAL A 240 25.92 6.61 29.20
C VAL A 240 24.47 7.07 29.11
N PRO A 241 23.86 7.11 27.90
CA PRO A 241 22.50 7.58 27.78
C PRO A 241 21.58 6.64 28.56
N HIS A 242 20.84 7.21 29.54
CA HIS A 242 19.75 6.51 30.20
C HIS A 242 18.68 6.21 29.16
N THR A 243 18.70 5.00 28.59
CA THR A 243 17.72 4.58 27.58
C THR A 243 16.45 4.14 28.30
N PHE A 244 15.53 5.08 28.56
CA PHE A 244 14.14 4.70 28.86
C PHE A 244 13.47 4.24 27.55
N VAL A 245 12.63 3.21 27.61
CA VAL A 245 11.85 2.75 26.46
C VAL A 245 10.55 3.52 26.46
N ASP A 246 10.47 4.56 25.63
CA ASP A 246 9.23 5.31 25.47
C ASP A 246 8.26 4.59 24.53
N TYR A 247 6.97 4.70 24.83
CA TYR A 247 5.89 4.11 24.03
C TYR A 247 5.26 5.17 23.14
N ASP A 248 4.73 4.76 22.00
CA ASP A 248 3.93 5.65 21.16
C ASP A 248 2.71 6.20 21.95
N ALA A 249 2.61 7.52 22.03
CA ALA A 249 1.56 8.23 22.77
C ALA A 249 0.18 8.14 22.09
N ALA A 250 0.13 7.79 20.80
CA ALA A 250 -1.10 7.62 20.03
C ALA A 250 -1.10 6.30 19.25
N PRO A 251 -1.14 5.13 19.93
CA PRO A 251 -1.02 3.83 19.29
C PRO A 251 -2.19 3.60 18.33
N ARG A 252 -1.88 3.02 17.18
CA ARG A 252 -2.86 2.77 16.14
C ARG A 252 -3.83 1.66 16.53
N GLU A 253 -5.12 1.94 16.36
CA GLU A 253 -6.22 1.01 16.54
C GLU A 253 -6.77 0.57 15.19
N TYR A 254 -6.90 -0.74 14.99
CA TYR A 254 -7.46 -1.37 13.80
C TYR A 254 -8.84 -1.89 14.13
N GLU A 255 -9.87 -1.24 13.60
CA GLU A 255 -11.25 -1.74 13.67
C GLU A 255 -11.48 -2.83 12.62
N LEU A 256 -12.35 -3.79 12.92
CA LEU A 256 -12.80 -4.78 11.95
C LEU A 256 -13.69 -4.12 10.91
N SER A 257 -13.28 -4.23 9.65
CA SER A 257 -14.10 -3.83 8.51
C SER A 257 -15.16 -4.89 8.21
N VAL A 258 -16.24 -4.47 7.55
CA VAL A 258 -17.41 -5.29 7.26
C VAL A 258 -17.66 -5.32 5.76
N ALA A 259 -17.73 -6.52 5.19
CA ALA A 259 -18.28 -6.73 3.85
C ALA A 259 -19.61 -7.47 3.95
N GLN A 260 -20.65 -6.92 3.31
CA GLN A 260 -22.00 -7.45 3.35
C GLN A 260 -22.61 -7.56 1.96
N THR A 261 -23.42 -8.59 1.77
CA THR A 261 -24.23 -8.76 0.57
C THR A 261 -25.54 -9.47 0.90
N VAL A 262 -26.59 -9.17 0.14
CA VAL A 262 -27.90 -9.77 0.31
C VAL A 262 -28.15 -10.72 -0.85
N LEU A 263 -28.22 -12.02 -0.55
CA LEU A 263 -28.64 -13.03 -1.51
C LEU A 263 -30.17 -13.11 -1.53
N LYS A 264 -30.75 -13.04 -2.73
CA LYS A 264 -32.20 -13.14 -2.96
C LYS A 264 -32.51 -14.37 -3.80
N VAL A 265 -33.38 -15.25 -3.29
CA VAL A 265 -33.82 -16.46 -3.98
C VAL A 265 -35.34 -16.55 -3.95
N HIS A 266 -35.98 -16.69 -5.10
CA HIS A 266 -37.43 -16.91 -5.15
C HIS A 266 -37.77 -18.26 -4.51
N SER A 267 -38.74 -18.28 -3.59
CA SER A 267 -39.20 -19.48 -2.88
C SER A 267 -39.52 -20.65 -3.80
N ARG A 268 -40.27 -20.42 -4.88
CA ARG A 268 -40.59 -21.43 -5.91
C ARG A 268 -39.35 -22.11 -6.48
N VAL A 269 -38.24 -21.38 -6.64
CA VAL A 269 -36.98 -21.95 -7.15
C VAL A 269 -36.33 -22.85 -6.13
N ALA A 270 -36.32 -22.43 -4.87
CA ALA A 270 -35.86 -23.25 -3.76
C ALA A 270 -36.77 -24.49 -3.56
N ASP A 271 -38.07 -24.39 -3.79
CA ASP A 271 -38.99 -25.50 -3.55
C ASP A 271 -39.02 -26.52 -4.70
N LEU A 272 -39.07 -26.05 -5.96
CA LEU A 272 -39.33 -26.90 -7.12
C LEU A 272 -38.08 -27.33 -7.88
N TYR A 273 -36.98 -26.56 -7.80
CA TYR A 273 -35.79 -26.77 -8.63
C TYR A 273 -34.54 -27.19 -7.84
N ASN A 274 -34.72 -27.91 -6.74
CA ASN A 274 -33.65 -28.32 -5.81
C ASN A 274 -32.97 -29.66 -6.12
N GLN A 275 -33.31 -30.33 -7.22
CA GLN A 275 -32.66 -31.57 -7.64
C GLN A 275 -32.00 -31.43 -9.02
N PRO A 276 -30.80 -32.00 -9.22
CA PRO A 276 -30.01 -32.78 -8.25
C PRO A 276 -29.24 -31.92 -7.22
N MET A 277 -29.27 -30.59 -7.33
CA MET A 277 -28.52 -29.67 -6.48
C MET A 277 -29.42 -28.61 -5.85
N ASN A 278 -29.21 -28.33 -4.57
CA ASN A 278 -29.94 -27.29 -3.86
C ASN A 278 -29.56 -25.90 -4.38
N GLN A 279 -30.54 -25.16 -4.91
CA GLN A 279 -30.29 -23.86 -5.54
C GLN A 279 -29.81 -22.82 -4.54
N THR A 280 -30.42 -22.80 -3.35
CA THR A 280 -30.05 -21.86 -2.28
C THR A 280 -28.63 -22.11 -1.80
N GLU A 281 -28.25 -23.37 -1.58
CA GLU A 281 -26.89 -23.74 -1.17
C GLU A 281 -25.85 -23.36 -2.23
N GLN A 282 -26.13 -23.62 -3.52
CA GLN A 282 -25.20 -23.26 -4.58
C GLN A 282 -25.08 -21.73 -4.77
N GLN A 283 -26.18 -20.99 -4.67
CA GLN A 283 -26.19 -19.53 -4.71
C GLN A 283 -25.44 -18.92 -3.51
N LEU A 284 -25.64 -19.48 -2.31
CA LEU A 284 -24.93 -19.08 -1.11
C LEU A 284 -23.42 -19.33 -1.27
N ARG A 285 -23.03 -20.52 -1.73
CA ARG A 285 -21.62 -20.87 -1.99
C ARG A 285 -20.97 -19.86 -2.91
N LEU A 286 -21.57 -19.55 -4.06
CA LEU A 286 -21.02 -18.57 -5.00
C LEU A 286 -20.93 -17.15 -4.40
N THR A 287 -21.91 -16.78 -3.57
CA THR A 287 -21.94 -15.49 -2.89
C THR A 287 -20.80 -15.38 -1.86
N VAL A 288 -20.55 -16.45 -1.10
CA VAL A 288 -19.42 -16.55 -0.18
C VAL A 288 -18.10 -16.46 -0.93
N GLU A 289 -17.96 -17.19 -2.04
CA GLU A 289 -16.76 -17.12 -2.90
C GLU A 289 -16.47 -15.68 -3.35
N ALA A 290 -17.49 -14.96 -3.85
CA ALA A 290 -17.34 -13.56 -4.25
C ALA A 290 -16.99 -12.64 -3.08
N LEU A 291 -17.57 -12.87 -1.89
CA LEU A 291 -17.25 -12.11 -0.69
C LEU A 291 -15.79 -12.32 -0.25
N ARG A 292 -15.27 -13.54 -0.37
CA ARG A 292 -13.85 -13.86 -0.11
C ARG A 292 -12.92 -13.22 -1.14
N GLU A 293 -13.30 -13.16 -2.42
CA GLU A 293 -12.54 -12.42 -3.44
C GLU A 293 -12.48 -10.91 -3.11
N ARG A 294 -13.59 -10.34 -2.63
CA ARG A 294 -13.63 -8.96 -2.15
C ARG A 294 -12.77 -8.77 -0.90
N GLN A 295 -12.83 -9.70 0.04
CA GLN A 295 -12.00 -9.68 1.25
C GLN A 295 -10.51 -9.62 0.90
N GLU A 296 -10.01 -10.49 0.01
CA GLU A 296 -8.60 -10.44 -0.40
C GLU A 296 -8.24 -9.11 -1.09
N HIS A 297 -9.15 -8.56 -1.90
CA HIS A 297 -8.95 -7.25 -2.51
C HIS A 297 -8.79 -6.13 -1.49
N GLU A 298 -9.66 -6.09 -0.47
CA GLU A 298 -9.61 -5.08 0.60
C GLU A 298 -8.35 -5.22 1.44
N LEU A 299 -7.95 -6.44 1.83
CA LEU A 299 -6.70 -6.65 2.57
C LEU A 299 -5.47 -6.13 1.82
N ILE A 300 -5.51 -6.06 0.49
CA ILE A 300 -4.39 -5.54 -0.31
C ILE A 300 -4.52 -4.04 -0.56
N ASN A 301 -5.72 -3.56 -0.90
CA ASN A 301 -5.93 -2.23 -1.50
C ASN A 301 -6.71 -1.24 -0.63
N ASN A 302 -7.27 -1.65 0.52
CA ASN A 302 -8.01 -0.74 1.39
C ASN A 302 -7.08 0.37 1.90
N ARG A 303 -7.55 1.61 1.98
CA ARG A 303 -6.73 2.75 2.42
C ARG A 303 -6.42 2.70 3.91
N GLU A 304 -7.37 2.25 4.72
CA GLU A 304 -7.27 2.25 6.17
C GLU A 304 -6.46 1.08 6.72
N PHE A 305 -6.49 -0.10 6.11
CA PHE A 305 -5.74 -1.27 6.63
C PHE A 305 -5.05 -2.11 5.55
N GLY A 306 -5.28 -1.81 4.27
CA GLY A 306 -4.74 -2.59 3.16
C GLY A 306 -3.22 -2.48 3.07
N LEU A 307 -2.56 -3.60 2.74
CA LEU A 307 -1.11 -3.74 2.76
C LEU A 307 -0.40 -2.73 1.85
N LEU A 308 -0.92 -2.47 0.64
CA LEU A 308 -0.28 -1.55 -0.30
C LEU A 308 -0.31 -0.10 0.17
N ASN A 309 -1.33 0.32 0.90
CA ASN A 309 -1.43 1.71 1.36
C ASN A 309 -0.72 1.91 2.70
N ASN A 310 -0.66 0.86 3.51
CA ASN A 310 -0.14 0.93 4.89
C ASN A 310 1.30 0.44 5.05
N CYS A 311 1.99 0.12 3.95
CA CYS A 311 3.42 -0.08 3.97
C CYS A 311 4.12 1.23 4.30
N ASP A 312 4.98 1.17 5.32
CA ASP A 312 5.85 2.28 5.73
C ASP A 312 6.71 2.76 4.55
N TYR A 313 6.90 4.06 4.44
CA TYR A 313 7.64 4.67 3.33
C TYR A 313 9.10 4.21 3.26
N GLY A 314 9.76 4.01 4.40
CA GLY A 314 11.12 3.47 4.44
C GLY A 314 11.23 2.02 3.96
N GLN A 315 10.11 1.31 3.83
CA GLN A 315 10.02 -0.07 3.35
C GLN A 315 9.50 -0.16 1.91
N ARG A 316 9.23 0.98 1.26
CA ARG A 316 8.94 1.07 -0.16
C ARG A 316 10.24 1.26 -0.93
N ILE A 317 10.40 0.49 -1.99
CA ILE A 317 11.56 0.57 -2.87
C ILE A 317 11.11 0.65 -4.31
N GLN A 318 11.95 1.29 -5.12
CA GLN A 318 11.75 1.42 -6.56
C GLN A 318 12.77 0.51 -7.26
N PRO A 319 12.39 -0.22 -8.32
CA PRO A 319 13.35 -1.01 -9.08
C PRO A 319 14.38 -0.10 -9.73
N HIS A 320 15.64 -0.54 -9.74
CA HIS A 320 16.75 0.25 -10.29
C HIS A 320 16.55 0.57 -11.79
N ASP A 321 16.10 -0.42 -12.56
CA ASP A 321 15.89 -0.32 -14.02
C ASP A 321 14.39 -0.33 -14.42
N GLY A 322 13.49 -0.06 -13.46
CA GLY A 322 12.03 -0.12 -13.62
C GLY A 322 11.43 -1.53 -13.68
N VAL A 323 12.19 -2.53 -14.17
CA VAL A 323 11.79 -3.96 -14.16
C VAL A 323 12.22 -4.65 -12.86
N PRO A 324 11.52 -5.70 -12.39
CA PRO A 324 11.87 -6.38 -11.15
C PRO A 324 13.09 -7.28 -11.39
N SER A 325 14.29 -6.80 -11.08
CA SER A 325 15.51 -7.58 -11.20
C SER A 325 15.72 -8.50 -9.97
N PRO A 326 16.57 -9.54 -10.10
CA PRO A 326 17.06 -10.31 -8.96
C PRO A 326 17.62 -9.46 -7.82
N ASP A 327 18.32 -8.37 -8.14
CA ASP A 327 18.93 -7.49 -7.15
C ASP A 327 17.86 -6.67 -6.41
N ASP A 328 16.81 -6.22 -7.09
CA ASP A 328 15.67 -5.55 -6.45
C ASP A 328 14.91 -6.49 -5.49
N MET A 329 14.80 -7.78 -5.86
CA MET A 329 14.19 -8.80 -5.00
C MET A 329 15.07 -9.12 -3.79
N ASP A 330 16.40 -9.17 -3.97
CA ASP A 330 17.36 -9.33 -2.87
C ASP A 330 17.38 -8.09 -1.95
N GLU A 331 17.27 -6.88 -2.50
CA GLU A 331 17.10 -5.66 -1.71
C GLU A 331 15.80 -5.71 -0.89
N LEU A 332 14.69 -6.11 -1.53
CA LEU A 332 13.40 -6.29 -0.87
C LEU A 332 13.52 -7.34 0.26
N LEU A 333 14.31 -8.39 0.11
CA LEU A 333 14.55 -9.33 1.21
C LEU A 333 15.43 -8.74 2.31
N SER A 334 16.48 -8.01 1.96
CA SER A 334 17.50 -7.55 2.91
C SER A 334 16.96 -6.55 3.95
N ARG A 335 15.92 -5.78 3.59
CA ARG A 335 15.31 -4.78 4.48
C ARG A 335 14.52 -5.36 5.65
N ARG A 336 14.22 -6.67 5.62
CA ARG A 336 13.43 -7.33 6.65
C ARG A 336 14.01 -8.68 7.05
N ARG A 337 13.84 -9.03 8.31
CA ARG A 337 14.22 -10.35 8.82
C ARG A 337 13.05 -11.31 8.65
N GLY A 338 13.32 -12.57 8.34
CA GLY A 338 12.31 -13.64 8.40
C GLY A 338 11.19 -13.53 7.38
N SER A 339 11.43 -12.98 6.20
CA SER A 339 10.47 -12.97 5.09
C SER A 339 9.88 -14.36 4.84
N LYS A 340 8.56 -14.47 4.86
CA LYS A 340 7.85 -15.75 4.69
C LYS A 340 7.29 -15.93 3.29
N LEU A 341 6.90 -14.83 2.63
CA LEU A 341 6.35 -14.88 1.29
C LEU A 341 6.48 -13.56 0.54
N PHE A 342 6.47 -13.67 -0.78
CA PHE A 342 6.12 -12.58 -1.68
C PHE A 342 4.70 -12.74 -2.21
N LEU A 343 4.05 -11.61 -2.48
CA LEU A 343 2.78 -11.53 -3.17
C LEU A 343 2.94 -10.59 -4.37
N ALA A 344 2.65 -11.08 -5.57
CA ALA A 344 2.87 -10.33 -6.80
C ALA A 344 1.77 -10.58 -7.83
N HIS A 345 1.50 -9.58 -8.67
CA HIS A 345 0.64 -9.79 -9.82
C HIS A 345 1.25 -10.84 -10.77
N PRO A 346 0.49 -11.77 -11.38
CA PRO A 346 1.04 -12.79 -12.28
C PRO A 346 1.93 -12.23 -13.40
N LYS A 347 1.61 -11.03 -13.92
CA LYS A 347 2.44 -10.32 -14.90
C LYS A 347 3.80 -9.88 -14.33
N ALA A 348 3.88 -9.50 -13.05
CA ALA A 348 5.14 -9.18 -12.37
C ALA A 348 5.98 -10.43 -12.14
N ILE A 349 5.36 -11.54 -11.74
CA ILE A 349 6.06 -12.84 -11.61
C ILE A 349 6.66 -13.25 -12.96
N ALA A 350 5.90 -13.08 -14.04
CA ALA A 350 6.41 -13.33 -15.39
C ALA A 350 7.53 -12.36 -15.80
N ALA A 351 7.46 -11.08 -15.41
CA ALA A 351 8.52 -10.10 -15.65
C ALA A 351 9.81 -10.48 -14.92
N PHE A 352 9.70 -10.82 -13.63
CA PHE A 352 10.82 -11.31 -12.84
C PHE A 352 11.45 -12.58 -13.43
N GLY A 353 10.62 -13.54 -13.87
CA GLY A 353 11.10 -14.74 -14.56
C GLY A 353 11.87 -14.42 -15.85
N ARG A 354 11.45 -13.42 -16.63
CA ARG A 354 12.22 -12.94 -17.81
C ARG A 354 13.55 -12.32 -17.41
N GLU A 355 13.58 -11.53 -16.34
CA GLU A 355 14.81 -10.93 -15.80
C GLU A 355 15.81 -11.98 -15.30
N CYS A 356 15.32 -13.04 -14.67
CA CYS A 356 16.11 -14.21 -14.27
C CYS A 356 16.67 -14.94 -15.50
N ASN A 357 15.80 -15.28 -16.46
CA ASN A 357 16.21 -15.97 -17.68
C ASN A 357 17.28 -15.20 -18.46
N ARG A 358 17.16 -13.86 -18.56
CA ARG A 358 18.16 -13.04 -19.24
C ARG A 358 19.54 -13.11 -18.57
N ARG A 359 19.57 -13.30 -17.25
CA ARG A 359 20.78 -13.45 -16.44
C ARG A 359 21.24 -14.91 -16.32
N GLY A 360 20.56 -15.86 -16.98
CA GLY A 360 20.87 -17.29 -16.88
C GLY A 360 20.50 -17.90 -15.52
N LEU A 361 19.60 -17.27 -14.78
CA LEU A 361 19.15 -17.71 -13.46
C LEU A 361 17.84 -18.48 -13.59
N VAL A 362 17.74 -19.61 -12.89
CA VAL A 362 16.50 -20.40 -12.80
C VAL A 362 16.00 -20.30 -11.36
N PRO A 363 14.87 -19.60 -11.11
CA PRO A 363 14.28 -19.55 -9.79
C PRO A 363 13.94 -20.95 -9.27
N GLU A 364 14.16 -21.17 -7.98
CA GLU A 364 13.77 -22.42 -7.32
C GLU A 364 12.24 -22.53 -7.24
N SER A 365 11.74 -23.71 -6.90
CA SER A 365 10.33 -23.90 -6.56
C SER A 365 10.19 -24.52 -5.18
N VAL A 366 9.15 -24.11 -4.46
CA VAL A 366 8.82 -24.62 -3.13
C VAL A 366 7.44 -25.27 -3.20
N ASP A 367 7.28 -26.40 -2.50
CA ASP A 367 5.99 -27.06 -2.33
C ASP A 367 5.22 -26.42 -1.17
N ILE A 368 4.06 -25.85 -1.47
CA ILE A 368 3.12 -25.31 -0.49
C ILE A 368 1.80 -26.07 -0.65
N GLY A 369 1.57 -27.05 0.23
CA GLY A 369 0.30 -27.79 0.25
C GLY A 369 0.00 -28.58 -1.04
N GLY A 370 1.03 -29.12 -1.69
CA GLY A 370 0.93 -29.86 -2.96
C GLY A 370 1.01 -28.97 -4.20
N HIS A 371 1.25 -27.67 -4.04
CA HIS A 371 1.44 -26.73 -5.15
C HIS A 371 2.90 -26.31 -5.25
N HIS A 372 3.51 -26.51 -6.43
CA HIS A 372 4.84 -25.98 -6.73
C HIS A 372 4.74 -24.52 -7.13
N VAL A 373 5.25 -23.64 -6.26
CA VAL A 373 5.22 -22.18 -6.44
C VAL A 373 6.67 -21.70 -6.69
N PRO A 374 6.90 -20.77 -7.64
CA PRO A 374 8.22 -20.18 -7.82
C PRO A 374 8.69 -19.50 -6.54
N ALA A 375 9.98 -19.58 -6.25
CA ALA A 375 10.59 -19.03 -5.06
C ALA A 375 11.88 -18.30 -5.39
N TRP A 376 12.20 -17.31 -4.55
CA TRP A 376 13.46 -16.59 -4.61
C TRP A 376 14.14 -16.67 -3.24
N ARG A 377 15.37 -17.20 -3.21
CA ARG A 377 16.14 -17.44 -1.97
C ARG A 377 15.34 -18.25 -0.92
N GLY A 378 14.60 -19.26 -1.36
CA GLY A 378 13.74 -20.07 -0.49
C GLY A 378 12.42 -19.41 -0.05
N VAL A 379 12.14 -18.16 -0.45
CA VAL A 379 10.89 -17.47 -0.14
C VAL A 379 9.91 -17.60 -1.32
N PRO A 380 8.71 -18.20 -1.15
CA PRO A 380 7.75 -18.42 -2.22
C PRO A 380 7.13 -17.11 -2.74
N ILE A 381 6.85 -17.06 -4.04
CA ILE A 381 6.23 -15.94 -4.74
C ILE A 381 4.82 -16.31 -5.17
N PHE A 382 3.82 -15.86 -4.40
CA PHE A 382 2.42 -16.18 -4.67
C PHE A 382 1.78 -15.20 -5.65
N PRO A 383 1.02 -15.72 -6.64
CA PRO A 383 0.24 -14.88 -7.54
C PRO A 383 -0.99 -14.30 -6.85
N SER A 384 -1.22 -13.00 -7.00
CA SER A 384 -2.48 -12.34 -6.66
C SER A 384 -2.89 -11.37 -7.76
N ASN A 385 -4.06 -11.58 -8.36
CA ASN A 385 -4.63 -10.65 -9.35
C ASN A 385 -5.26 -9.40 -8.71
N LYS A 386 -5.26 -9.31 -7.38
CA LYS A 386 -5.81 -8.17 -6.63
C LYS A 386 -4.81 -7.02 -6.49
N ILE A 387 -3.53 -7.26 -6.74
CA ILE A 387 -2.53 -6.20 -6.85
C ILE A 387 -2.75 -5.48 -8.19
N PRO A 388 -3.01 -4.17 -8.19
CA PRO A 388 -3.42 -3.44 -9.39
C PRO A 388 -2.27 -3.36 -10.39
N VAL A 389 -2.63 -3.34 -11.67
CA VAL A 389 -1.73 -2.96 -12.76
C VAL A 389 -2.26 -1.64 -13.30
N THR A 390 -1.42 -0.61 -13.26
CA THR A 390 -1.77 0.75 -13.69
C THR A 390 -1.86 0.84 -15.22
N ASP A 391 -2.42 1.93 -15.74
CA ASP A 391 -2.44 2.21 -17.18
C ASP A 391 -1.03 2.39 -17.77
N ALA A 392 -0.09 2.86 -16.94
CA ALA A 392 1.35 2.90 -17.25
C ALA A 392 1.99 1.50 -17.29
N ARG A 393 1.20 0.43 -17.09
CA ARG A 393 1.64 -0.97 -17.06
C ARG A 393 2.71 -1.22 -15.99
N THR A 394 2.58 -0.53 -14.86
CA THR A 394 3.35 -0.78 -13.65
C THR A 394 2.48 -1.48 -12.61
N THR A 395 3.12 -2.17 -11.67
CA THR A 395 2.44 -2.85 -10.55
C THR A 395 3.36 -2.87 -9.33
N SER A 396 2.98 -3.61 -8.30
CA SER A 396 3.78 -3.74 -7.08
C SER A 396 4.09 -5.21 -6.77
N ILE A 397 5.19 -5.44 -6.07
CA ILE A 397 5.53 -6.72 -5.45
C ILE A 397 5.64 -6.51 -3.95
N ILE A 398 4.88 -7.29 -3.18
CA ILE A 398 4.88 -7.23 -1.73
C ILE A 398 5.77 -8.34 -1.19
N CYS A 399 6.56 -8.05 -0.16
CA CYS A 399 7.29 -9.04 0.63
C CYS A 399 6.92 -8.87 2.10
N MET A 400 6.61 -9.96 2.79
CA MET A 400 6.15 -9.89 4.18
C MET A 400 6.71 -10.97 5.10
N ARG A 401 6.99 -10.58 6.33
CA ARG A 401 7.04 -11.45 7.51
C ARG A 401 5.63 -11.56 8.06
N THR A 402 5.20 -12.75 8.50
CA THR A 402 3.84 -12.97 9.00
C THR A 402 3.83 -13.54 10.41
N GLY A 403 2.75 -13.27 11.15
CA GLY A 403 2.51 -13.86 12.47
C GLY A 403 2.84 -12.95 13.65
N GLU A 404 2.05 -13.07 14.72
CA GLU A 404 2.14 -12.20 15.89
C GLU A 404 3.45 -12.37 16.67
N ALA A 405 3.86 -13.62 16.90
CA ALA A 405 5.10 -13.94 17.63
C ALA A 405 6.36 -13.43 16.93
N GLU A 406 6.33 -13.37 15.59
CA GLU A 406 7.43 -12.84 14.79
C GLU A 406 7.30 -11.32 14.56
N GLN A 407 6.32 -10.65 15.17
CA GLN A 407 6.03 -9.23 14.92
C GLN A 407 5.86 -8.97 13.41
N GLY A 408 5.09 -9.83 12.74
CA GLY A 408 4.83 -9.79 11.31
C GLY A 408 3.53 -9.07 10.96
N VAL A 409 3.04 -9.32 9.75
CA VAL A 409 1.70 -8.99 9.31
C VAL A 409 0.73 -10.08 9.79
N ILE A 410 -0.43 -9.67 10.31
CA ILE A 410 -1.50 -10.55 10.77
C ILE A 410 -2.85 -10.14 10.18
N GLY A 411 -3.71 -11.13 9.98
CA GLY A 411 -5.13 -10.92 9.69
C GLY A 411 -5.91 -10.84 10.99
N LEU A 412 -6.95 -10.03 11.00
CA LEU A 412 -7.83 -9.85 12.14
C LEU A 412 -9.21 -10.41 11.81
N GLN A 413 -9.77 -11.20 12.71
CA GLN A 413 -11.09 -11.82 12.54
C GLN A 413 -11.84 -11.91 13.87
N GLN A 414 -13.15 -12.13 13.80
CA GLN A 414 -14.01 -12.34 14.96
C GLN A 414 -14.79 -13.64 14.81
N THR A 415 -14.37 -14.67 15.55
CA THR A 415 -15.14 -15.92 15.68
C THR A 415 -16.21 -15.85 16.76
N GLY A 416 -17.23 -16.70 16.66
CA GLY A 416 -18.32 -16.81 17.62
C GLY A 416 -19.46 -15.82 17.37
N ILE A 417 -19.59 -15.31 16.14
CA ILE A 417 -20.68 -14.42 15.74
C ILE A 417 -22.00 -15.21 15.57
N PRO A 418 -23.18 -14.62 15.80
CA PRO A 418 -24.44 -15.31 15.56
C PRO A 418 -24.60 -15.70 14.08
N ASP A 419 -25.06 -16.94 13.86
CA ASP A 419 -25.24 -17.56 12.53
C ASP A 419 -23.93 -17.69 11.72
N GLU A 420 -22.81 -17.90 12.41
CA GLU A 420 -21.50 -18.17 11.81
C GLU A 420 -21.47 -19.51 11.07
N ILE A 421 -20.98 -19.49 9.83
CA ILE A 421 -20.79 -20.69 8.99
C ILE A 421 -19.30 -21.04 8.83
N GLU A 422 -18.43 -20.03 8.86
CA GLU A 422 -16.97 -20.13 8.83
C GLU A 422 -16.41 -19.00 9.72
N PRO A 423 -15.15 -19.07 10.18
CA PRO A 423 -14.54 -17.99 10.96
C PRO A 423 -14.78 -16.62 10.34
N SER A 424 -15.40 -15.74 11.13
CA SER A 424 -15.72 -14.36 10.76
C SER A 424 -16.73 -14.17 9.63
N LEU A 425 -17.46 -15.23 9.25
CA LEU A 425 -18.45 -15.23 8.17
C LEU A 425 -19.79 -15.76 8.68
N SER A 426 -20.83 -14.93 8.60
CA SER A 426 -22.19 -15.28 9.02
C SER A 426 -23.19 -15.17 7.88
N VAL A 427 -24.25 -15.98 7.95
CA VAL A 427 -25.38 -15.97 7.02
C VAL A 427 -26.67 -15.90 7.81
N ARG A 428 -27.38 -14.77 7.71
CA ARG A 428 -28.64 -14.55 8.44
C ARG A 428 -29.83 -14.53 7.51
N PHE A 429 -30.86 -15.28 7.87
CA PHE A 429 -32.15 -15.21 7.18
C PHE A 429 -32.88 -13.90 7.55
N MET A 430 -33.26 -13.12 6.54
CA MET A 430 -33.91 -11.80 6.73
C MET A 430 -35.44 -11.86 6.64
N GLY A 431 -36.01 -12.96 6.14
CA GLY A 431 -37.44 -13.08 5.88
C GLY A 431 -37.77 -13.37 4.42
N ILE A 432 -39.07 -13.42 4.13
CA ILE A 432 -39.66 -13.57 2.80
C ILE A 432 -40.54 -12.35 2.54
N ASP A 433 -40.37 -11.70 1.38
CA ASP A 433 -41.18 -10.54 0.99
C ASP A 433 -42.54 -10.93 0.35
N GLU A 434 -43.36 -9.93 0.04
CA GLU A 434 -44.67 -10.11 -0.60
C GLU A 434 -44.59 -10.75 -1.99
N GLN A 435 -43.42 -10.72 -2.63
CA GLN A 435 -43.13 -11.36 -3.92
C GLN A 435 -42.58 -12.78 -3.76
N ALA A 436 -42.61 -13.33 -2.54
CA ALA A 436 -42.11 -14.66 -2.20
C ALA A 436 -40.59 -14.83 -2.45
N ILE A 437 -39.82 -13.75 -2.27
CA ILE A 437 -38.35 -13.77 -2.35
C ILE A 437 -37.77 -13.94 -0.95
N ILE A 438 -37.01 -15.03 -0.77
CA ILE A 438 -36.25 -15.35 0.43
C ILE A 438 -34.96 -14.54 0.40
N SER A 439 -34.69 -13.77 1.46
CA SER A 439 -33.48 -12.95 1.56
C SER A 439 -32.52 -13.46 2.64
N TYR A 440 -31.24 -13.59 2.30
CA TYR A 440 -30.15 -13.94 3.22
C TYR A 440 -29.10 -12.84 3.25
N LEU A 441 -28.74 -12.35 4.44
CA LEU A 441 -27.63 -11.42 4.64
C LEU A 441 -26.35 -12.23 4.89
N VAL A 442 -25.39 -12.13 3.98
CA VAL A 442 -24.06 -12.72 4.14
C VAL A 442 -23.10 -11.63 4.59
N THR A 443 -22.46 -11.82 5.74
CA THR A 443 -21.56 -10.81 6.35
C THR A 443 -20.21 -11.43 6.67
N ALA A 444 -19.12 -10.77 6.26
CA ALA A 444 -17.75 -11.09 6.66
C ALA A 444 -17.11 -9.94 7.41
N TYR A 445 -16.50 -10.22 8.56
CA TYR A 445 -15.72 -9.28 9.36
C TYR A 445 -14.23 -9.53 9.19
N TYR A 446 -13.43 -8.53 8.87
CA TYR A 446 -11.98 -8.72 8.71
C TYR A 446 -11.22 -7.40 8.77
N SER A 447 -9.93 -7.49 9.09
CA SER A 447 -8.97 -6.40 8.92
C SER A 447 -7.55 -7.00 8.82
N ALA A 448 -6.54 -6.16 8.63
CA ALA A 448 -5.14 -6.57 8.71
C ALA A 448 -4.34 -5.56 9.53
N ALA A 449 -3.36 -6.06 10.28
CA ALA A 449 -2.44 -5.24 11.04
C ALA A 449 -0.99 -5.58 10.67
N ILE A 450 -0.20 -4.53 10.46
CA ILE A 450 1.24 -4.60 10.31
C ILE A 450 1.80 -4.27 11.70
N LEU A 451 2.43 -5.23 12.38
CA LEU A 451 2.81 -5.01 13.78
C LEU A 451 3.99 -4.05 13.94
N VAL A 452 4.97 -4.14 13.04
CA VAL A 452 6.13 -3.24 12.97
C VAL A 452 6.44 -2.87 11.52
N PRO A 453 7.01 -1.68 11.25
CA PRO A 453 7.26 -1.20 9.89
C PRO A 453 8.03 -2.20 9.01
N ASP A 454 9.10 -2.80 9.52
CA ASP A 454 9.96 -3.73 8.77
C ASP A 454 9.29 -5.06 8.40
N ALA A 455 8.10 -5.36 8.95
CA ALA A 455 7.37 -6.60 8.65
C ALA A 455 6.85 -6.66 7.21
N LEU A 456 6.64 -5.51 6.57
CA LEU A 456 6.09 -5.39 5.22
C LEU A 456 7.01 -4.51 4.38
N GLY A 457 7.24 -4.88 3.13
CA GLY A 457 7.82 -3.97 2.16
C GLY A 457 7.26 -4.17 0.77
N VAL A 458 7.36 -3.12 -0.02
CA VAL A 458 6.73 -3.04 -1.34
C VAL A 458 7.76 -2.56 -2.35
N LEU A 459 7.99 -3.33 -3.39
CA LEU A 459 8.65 -2.86 -4.61
C LEU A 459 7.57 -2.25 -5.50
N GLU A 460 7.68 -0.96 -5.75
CA GLU A 460 6.68 -0.15 -6.46
C GLU A 460 7.06 0.11 -7.91
N ASN A 461 6.10 0.59 -8.71
CA ASN A 461 6.31 0.97 -10.11
C ASN A 461 7.01 -0.10 -10.95
N VAL A 462 6.76 -1.37 -10.64
CA VAL A 462 7.35 -2.52 -11.32
C VAL A 462 6.78 -2.63 -12.73
N GLU A 463 7.60 -2.37 -13.73
CA GLU A 463 7.23 -2.51 -15.13
C GLU A 463 6.97 -3.98 -15.51
N VAL A 464 5.78 -4.28 -16.04
CA VAL A 464 5.42 -5.65 -16.43
C VAL A 464 5.46 -5.92 -17.93
N SER A 465 5.59 -4.88 -18.76
CA SER A 465 5.38 -4.95 -20.21
C SER A 465 6.61 -4.72 -21.07
N ARG A 466 7.81 -4.68 -20.50
CA ARG A 466 9.05 -4.62 -21.28
C ARG A 466 9.38 -6.00 -21.85
N TRP A 467 8.94 -6.25 -23.09
CA TRP A 467 9.27 -7.44 -23.87
C TRP A 467 10.42 -7.02 -24.80
N ARG A 468 11.65 -7.20 -24.34
CA ARG A 468 12.86 -6.98 -25.14
C ARG A 468 13.51 -8.30 -25.46
#